data_AF-A0A928T528-F1
#
_entry.id   AF-A0A928T528-F1
#
_cell.length_a   1.000
_cell.length_b   1.000
_cell.length_c   1.000
_cell.angle_alpha   90.00
_cell.angle_beta   90.00
_cell.angle_gamma   90.00
#
_symmetry.space_group_name_H-M   'P 1'
#
loop_
_entity.id
_entity.type
_entity.pdbx_description
1 polymer ?
#
loop_
_entity_poly.entity_id
_entity_poly.type
_entity_poly.pdbx_seq_one_letter_code
_entity_poly.pdbx_strand_id
1 'polypeptide(L)'
;MKDALFILFVLATLHAEDLCRQPPPEEMAKAAGVTLPPLPWHVANVWWDFEKPVEHFTSLEVDVTIDRDVPEDYNLYISPCGIAKINGLQFYGGIQTNINGWASKESRERVHRGKGGIFSRWSSDKTTPIGLDHVRTVAEDCLVESAGYEGEFASVRRPYVWTKGTYTWCITKGASEGGNTWFTCTIRDSKGSVHEVGSLRFEGTDFTFWEKHSAFVEVYSTSKIPKSGIPKVNVTFGWPRLNGKKVPLKKAHAYYPDKGGPDSPDCAWVKAEGENCVVEVGPIFKRDESKRRHDLVLGSKMRTVSKIASKDAVAVVDTNDVPDLKGWGNKAGTLCVEWFPKIAALLPSQGFEAPREVTLYFDPTMKGVAHAANGRITISAAFVREHPDDWGMVVHELTHVVQAYPAGGPGWLVEGIADYIRIVKFEPEAPRPKLTRLASYKDAYKTTAMFLEWIEKQRAPGLVVKMNAELRKGTYRDELWKELTGKTVDELWALFVETL
;
A
#
# COMPACT_ATOMS: atom_id res chain seq x y z
N MET A 1 26.48 -73.98 -6.97
CA MET A 1 26.85 -72.93 -7.96
C MET A 1 25.57 -72.25 -8.42
N LYS A 2 25.57 -70.91 -8.36
CA LYS A 2 24.56 -69.95 -8.83
C LYS A 2 23.40 -69.65 -7.87
N ASP A 3 23.68 -68.78 -6.90
CA ASP A 3 22.71 -67.83 -6.37
C ASP A 3 22.91 -66.50 -7.11
N ALA A 4 21.84 -65.99 -7.74
CA ALA A 4 21.82 -64.71 -8.43
C ALA A 4 21.16 -63.67 -7.51
N LEU A 5 21.95 -62.71 -7.05
CA LEU A 5 21.50 -61.57 -6.26
C LEU A 5 20.90 -60.51 -7.21
N PHE A 6 19.59 -60.30 -7.13
CA PHE A 6 18.89 -59.21 -7.81
C PHE A 6 19.06 -57.92 -6.98
N ILE A 7 19.84 -56.95 -7.49
CA ILE A 7 19.96 -55.62 -6.90
C ILE A 7 18.83 -54.75 -7.46
N LEU A 8 17.88 -54.39 -6.60
CA LEU A 8 16.80 -53.46 -6.91
C LEU A 8 17.35 -52.02 -6.77
N PHE A 9 17.57 -51.34 -7.89
CA PHE A 9 17.85 -49.90 -7.89
C PHE A 9 16.55 -49.13 -7.63
N VAL A 10 16.37 -48.64 -6.41
CA VAL A 10 15.35 -47.63 -6.10
C VAL A 10 15.91 -46.28 -6.53
N LEU A 11 15.48 -45.78 -7.70
CA LEU A 11 15.63 -44.39 -8.07
C LEU A 11 14.71 -43.55 -7.18
N ALA A 12 15.26 -42.99 -6.11
CA ALA A 12 14.61 -41.91 -5.37
C ALA A 12 14.65 -40.65 -6.26
N THR A 13 13.52 -40.29 -6.87
CA THR A 13 13.34 -38.97 -7.47
C THR A 13 13.35 -37.94 -6.33
N LEU A 14 14.44 -37.17 -6.22
CA LEU A 14 14.45 -35.95 -5.41
C LEU A 14 13.34 -35.03 -5.96
N HIS A 15 12.20 -34.96 -5.29
CA HIS A 15 11.26 -33.88 -5.50
C HIS A 15 11.96 -32.59 -5.07
N ALA A 16 12.03 -31.60 -5.95
CA ALA A 16 12.50 -30.28 -5.59
C ALA A 16 11.72 -29.78 -4.37
N GLU A 17 12.42 -29.18 -3.40
CA GLU A 17 11.80 -28.66 -2.20
C GLU A 17 10.74 -27.61 -2.57
N ASP A 18 9.49 -27.82 -2.13
CA ASP A 18 8.40 -26.87 -2.34
C ASP A 18 8.56 -25.66 -1.40
N LEU A 19 9.27 -24.66 -1.89
CA LEU A 19 9.51 -23.39 -1.18
C LEU A 19 8.25 -22.52 -1.07
N CYS A 20 7.16 -22.88 -1.73
CA CYS A 20 5.86 -22.20 -1.64
C CYS A 20 5.00 -22.78 -0.52
N ARG A 21 5.38 -23.91 0.08
CA ARG A 21 4.54 -24.64 1.02
C ARG A 21 4.12 -23.81 2.23
N GLN A 22 2.82 -23.84 2.51
CA GLN A 22 2.17 -23.28 3.68
C GLN A 22 1.15 -24.31 4.22
N PRO A 23 0.63 -24.15 5.45
CA PRO A 23 -0.53 -24.92 5.88
C PRO A 23 -1.72 -24.72 4.92
N PRO A 24 -2.67 -25.66 4.85
CA PRO A 24 -3.87 -25.50 4.03
C PRO A 24 -4.61 -24.19 4.34
N PRO A 25 -5.23 -23.53 3.33
CA PRO A 25 -5.95 -22.27 3.55
C PRO A 25 -7.01 -22.36 4.67
N GLU A 26 -7.71 -23.49 4.80
CA GLU A 26 -8.71 -23.71 5.84
C GLU A 26 -8.10 -23.72 7.25
N GLU A 27 -6.90 -24.29 7.41
CA GLU A 27 -6.18 -24.28 8.68
C GLU A 27 -5.67 -22.89 9.03
N MET A 28 -5.12 -22.17 8.04
CA MET A 28 -4.67 -20.79 8.24
C MET A 28 -5.83 -19.86 8.58
N ALA A 29 -6.98 -20.00 7.90
CA ALA A 29 -8.17 -19.22 8.16
C ALA A 29 -8.73 -19.49 9.57
N LYS A 30 -8.78 -20.77 9.98
CA LYS A 30 -9.16 -21.16 11.34
C LYS A 30 -8.22 -20.55 12.38
N ALA A 31 -6.91 -20.60 12.15
CA ALA A 31 -5.90 -20.02 13.06
C ALA A 31 -6.03 -18.49 13.18
N ALA A 32 -6.38 -17.80 12.09
CA ALA A 32 -6.59 -16.36 12.08
C ALA A 32 -7.99 -15.92 12.53
N GLY A 33 -8.92 -16.87 12.74
CA GLY A 33 -10.31 -16.57 13.10
C GLY A 33 -11.09 -15.86 11.98
N VAL A 34 -10.81 -16.21 10.72
CA VAL A 34 -11.46 -15.61 9.53
C VAL A 34 -12.18 -16.68 8.70
N THR A 35 -13.19 -16.26 7.93
CA THR A 35 -13.89 -17.11 6.98
C THR A 35 -13.30 -16.92 5.59
N LEU A 36 -13.02 -18.02 4.88
CA LEU A 36 -12.54 -17.95 3.49
C LEU A 36 -13.69 -17.53 2.55
N PRO A 37 -13.45 -16.57 1.64
CA PRO A 37 -14.38 -16.31 0.55
C PRO A 37 -14.35 -17.46 -0.48
N PRO A 38 -15.35 -17.57 -1.37
CA PRO A 38 -15.29 -18.50 -2.49
C PRO A 38 -14.12 -18.17 -3.43
N LEU A 39 -13.53 -19.20 -4.06
CA LEU A 39 -12.57 -19.02 -5.14
C LEU A 39 -13.26 -18.47 -6.41
N PRO A 40 -12.54 -17.73 -7.27
CA PRO A 40 -11.11 -17.40 -7.16
C PRO A 40 -10.82 -16.22 -6.21
N TRP A 41 -9.57 -16.14 -5.76
CA TRP A 41 -9.10 -15.14 -4.81
C TRP A 41 -8.13 -14.17 -5.46
N HIS A 42 -8.54 -12.92 -5.69
CA HIS A 42 -7.64 -11.84 -6.10
C HIS A 42 -6.81 -11.36 -4.90
N VAL A 43 -5.81 -12.15 -4.50
CA VAL A 43 -5.04 -11.93 -3.27
C VAL A 43 -4.36 -10.56 -3.19
N ALA A 44 -4.07 -9.93 -4.33
CA ALA A 44 -3.68 -8.53 -4.41
C ALA A 44 -3.94 -7.94 -5.80
N ASN A 45 -4.40 -6.68 -5.85
CA ASN A 45 -4.42 -5.87 -7.07
C ASN A 45 -3.51 -4.65 -6.90
N VAL A 46 -2.83 -4.29 -7.98
CA VAL A 46 -2.02 -3.08 -8.12
C VAL A 46 -2.60 -2.24 -9.23
N TRP A 47 -2.72 -0.93 -9.01
CA TRP A 47 -3.25 0.01 -9.98
C TRP A 47 -2.27 1.16 -10.18
N TRP A 48 -2.06 1.50 -11.45
CA TRP A 48 -1.37 2.71 -11.90
C TRP A 48 -2.39 3.62 -12.59
N ASP A 49 -2.57 4.82 -12.05
CA ASP A 49 -3.36 5.88 -12.67
C ASP A 49 -2.37 6.83 -13.37
N PHE A 50 -2.39 6.86 -14.69
CA PHE A 50 -1.59 7.77 -15.50
C PHE A 50 -2.21 9.18 -15.52
N GLU A 51 -1.40 10.19 -15.84
CA GLU A 51 -1.90 11.57 -15.91
C GLU A 51 -2.91 11.78 -17.04
N LYS A 52 -2.73 11.06 -18.17
CA LYS A 52 -3.56 11.17 -19.36
C LYS A 52 -3.54 9.87 -20.19
N PRO A 53 -4.53 9.66 -21.07
CA PRO A 53 -4.48 8.60 -22.09
C PRO A 53 -3.25 8.71 -23.00
N VAL A 54 -2.87 7.60 -23.62
CA VAL A 54 -1.78 7.53 -24.60
C VAL A 54 -2.34 7.25 -25.98
N GLU A 55 -2.28 8.27 -26.84
CA GLU A 55 -2.65 8.19 -28.26
C GLU A 55 -1.60 7.41 -29.06
N HIS A 56 -2.01 6.90 -30.23
CA HIS A 56 -1.16 6.11 -31.13
C HIS A 56 -0.47 4.94 -30.41
N PHE A 57 -1.23 4.22 -29.59
CA PHE A 57 -0.79 3.06 -28.85
C PHE A 57 -0.33 1.93 -29.79
N THR A 58 0.87 1.43 -29.54
CA THR A 58 1.51 0.34 -30.28
C THR A 58 1.98 -0.79 -29.37
N SER A 59 2.32 -0.52 -28.10
CA SER A 59 2.72 -1.58 -27.17
C SER A 59 2.48 -1.26 -25.70
N LEU A 60 2.24 -2.31 -24.92
CA LEU A 60 2.31 -2.29 -23.46
C LEU A 60 3.31 -3.37 -23.03
N GLU A 61 4.25 -3.00 -22.16
CA GLU A 61 5.22 -3.91 -21.54
C GLU A 61 5.20 -3.77 -20.03
N VAL A 62 5.28 -4.90 -19.32
CA VAL A 62 5.40 -4.96 -17.86
C VAL A 62 6.40 -6.05 -17.51
N ASP A 63 7.42 -5.69 -16.73
CA ASP A 63 8.33 -6.70 -16.17
C ASP A 63 7.68 -7.34 -14.95
N VAL A 64 7.82 -8.66 -14.82
CA VAL A 64 7.33 -9.44 -13.69
C VAL A 64 8.45 -10.33 -13.18
N THR A 65 8.73 -10.25 -11.88
CA THR A 65 9.73 -11.11 -11.23
C THR A 65 9.07 -12.02 -10.21
N ILE A 66 9.43 -13.30 -10.25
CA ILE A 66 8.93 -14.34 -9.35
C ILE A 66 10.14 -14.85 -8.56
N ASP A 67 10.09 -14.76 -7.24
CA ASP A 67 11.27 -15.00 -6.40
C ASP A 67 11.66 -16.48 -6.26
N ARG A 68 10.73 -17.40 -6.51
CA ARG A 68 10.92 -18.85 -6.38
C ARG A 68 10.09 -19.65 -7.37
N ASP A 69 10.43 -20.93 -7.51
CA ASP A 69 9.69 -21.84 -8.37
C ASP A 69 8.35 -22.17 -7.71
N VAL A 70 7.25 -21.97 -8.46
CA VAL A 70 5.90 -22.28 -8.00
C VAL A 70 5.42 -23.57 -8.67
N PRO A 71 5.05 -24.61 -7.91
CA PRO A 71 4.46 -25.84 -8.46
C PRO A 71 3.15 -25.63 -9.23
N GLU A 72 2.81 -26.57 -10.13
CA GLU A 72 1.62 -26.47 -10.99
C GLU A 72 0.29 -26.60 -10.23
N ASP A 73 0.32 -27.25 -9.06
CA ASP A 73 -0.85 -27.57 -8.23
C ASP A 73 -1.35 -26.41 -7.36
N TYR A 74 -0.72 -25.24 -7.44
CA TYR A 74 -1.17 -24.03 -6.73
C TYR A 74 -2.29 -23.25 -7.42
N ASN A 75 -2.57 -23.48 -8.72
CA ASN A 75 -3.43 -22.60 -9.53
C ASN A 75 -3.17 -21.10 -9.25
N LEU A 76 -1.92 -20.67 -9.39
CA LEU A 76 -1.54 -19.26 -9.25
C LEU A 76 -1.63 -18.59 -10.62
N TYR A 77 -2.31 -17.45 -10.67
CA TYR A 77 -2.33 -16.55 -11.82
C TYR A 77 -1.61 -15.26 -11.45
N ILE A 78 -0.50 -14.99 -12.13
CA ILE A 78 0.22 -13.72 -12.08
C ILE A 78 -0.14 -12.93 -13.33
N SER A 79 -0.84 -11.81 -13.17
CA SER A 79 -1.36 -11.00 -14.26
C SER A 79 -0.69 -9.63 -14.28
N PRO A 80 0.36 -9.43 -15.10
CA PRO A 80 0.96 -8.11 -15.33
C PRO A 80 -0.02 -7.15 -16.02
N CYS A 81 -1.11 -7.65 -16.61
CA CYS A 81 -2.21 -6.86 -17.11
C CYS A 81 -3.54 -7.45 -16.65
N GLY A 82 -3.99 -7.02 -15.47
CA GLY A 82 -5.27 -7.42 -14.88
C GLY A 82 -6.47 -6.85 -15.64
N ILE A 83 -6.47 -5.54 -15.89
CA ILE A 83 -7.44 -4.83 -16.73
C ILE A 83 -6.72 -3.63 -17.36
N ALA A 84 -6.82 -3.54 -18.68
CA ALA A 84 -6.49 -2.34 -19.45
C ALA A 84 -7.51 -2.12 -20.57
N LYS A 85 -7.53 -0.90 -21.14
CA LYS A 85 -8.38 -0.58 -22.29
C LYS A 85 -7.58 0.05 -23.42
N ILE A 86 -7.90 -0.39 -24.64
CA ILE A 86 -7.54 0.27 -25.89
C ILE A 86 -8.81 0.58 -26.67
N ASN A 87 -9.05 1.84 -27.01
CA ASN A 87 -10.32 2.31 -27.61
C ASN A 87 -11.57 1.86 -26.81
N GLY A 88 -11.46 1.80 -25.48
CA GLY A 88 -12.54 1.33 -24.60
C GLY A 88 -12.68 -0.20 -24.49
N LEU A 89 -12.02 -0.98 -25.35
CA LEU A 89 -12.04 -2.44 -25.34
C LEU A 89 -11.15 -2.98 -24.23
N GLN A 90 -11.72 -3.78 -23.33
CA GLN A 90 -11.01 -4.34 -22.18
C GLN A 90 -10.23 -5.60 -22.55
N PHE A 91 -9.03 -5.72 -22.00
CA PHE A 91 -8.20 -6.91 -22.15
C PHE A 91 -7.37 -7.19 -20.89
N TYR A 92 -6.89 -8.42 -20.80
CA TYR A 92 -6.08 -8.92 -19.70
C TYR A 92 -5.11 -10.03 -20.14
N GLY A 93 -4.09 -10.30 -19.35
CA GLY A 93 -3.17 -11.39 -19.62
C GLY A 93 -2.02 -11.50 -18.64
N GLY A 94 -1.34 -12.65 -18.68
CA GLY A 94 -0.22 -12.97 -17.81
C GLY A 94 0.21 -14.42 -17.91
N ILE A 95 0.63 -14.99 -16.79
CA ILE A 95 1.13 -16.37 -16.67
C ILE A 95 0.42 -17.13 -15.56
N GLN A 96 0.15 -18.41 -15.81
CA GLN A 96 -0.57 -19.28 -14.88
C GLN A 96 0.25 -20.54 -14.59
N THR A 97 0.10 -21.09 -13.39
CA THR A 97 0.69 -22.40 -13.06
C THR A 97 -0.06 -23.56 -13.71
N ASN A 98 -1.31 -23.35 -14.12
CA ASN A 98 -2.14 -24.36 -14.78
C ASN A 98 -3.15 -23.75 -15.76
N ILE A 99 -2.74 -23.51 -17.00
CA ILE A 99 -3.63 -23.04 -18.07
C ILE A 99 -4.64 -24.12 -18.45
N ASN A 100 -5.85 -23.69 -18.79
CA ASN A 100 -6.89 -24.56 -19.33
C ASN A 100 -7.76 -23.83 -20.36
N GLY A 101 -8.45 -24.59 -21.21
CA GLY A 101 -9.27 -24.07 -22.29
C GLY A 101 -9.63 -25.16 -23.28
N TRP A 102 -10.24 -24.80 -24.40
CA TRP A 102 -10.55 -25.75 -25.47
C TRP A 102 -9.29 -26.16 -26.21
N ALA A 103 -9.18 -27.45 -26.54
CA ALA A 103 -7.99 -28.04 -27.16
C ALA A 103 -7.69 -27.50 -28.58
N SER A 104 -8.72 -27.02 -29.28
CA SER A 104 -8.63 -26.36 -30.60
C SER A 104 -9.86 -25.46 -30.80
N LYS A 105 -9.95 -24.77 -31.94
CA LYS A 105 -11.13 -23.93 -32.26
C LYS A 105 -12.40 -24.75 -32.52
N GLU A 106 -12.23 -25.97 -32.98
CA GLU A 106 -13.28 -26.94 -33.31
C GLU A 106 -13.70 -27.75 -32.07
N SER A 107 -12.78 -27.93 -31.12
CA SER A 107 -13.03 -28.69 -29.90
C SER A 107 -13.85 -27.90 -28.88
N ARG A 108 -14.65 -28.61 -28.09
CA ARG A 108 -15.27 -28.13 -26.85
C ARG A 108 -14.81 -28.92 -25.63
N GLU A 109 -13.80 -29.77 -25.80
CA GLU A 109 -13.13 -30.46 -24.71
C GLU A 109 -12.23 -29.47 -23.96
N ARG A 110 -12.50 -29.25 -22.67
CA ARG A 110 -11.61 -28.47 -21.82
C ARG A 110 -10.44 -29.34 -21.37
N VAL A 111 -9.24 -28.93 -21.75
CA VAL A 111 -7.99 -29.61 -21.38
C VAL A 111 -7.12 -28.70 -20.51
N HIS A 112 -6.18 -29.31 -19.80
CA HIS A 112 -5.20 -28.61 -18.96
C HIS A 112 -3.80 -28.90 -19.47
N ARG A 113 -2.96 -27.87 -19.62
CA ARG A 113 -1.61 -28.00 -20.18
C ARG A 113 -0.52 -27.41 -19.28
N GLY A 114 -0.71 -27.51 -17.95
CA GLY A 114 0.29 -27.10 -16.96
C GLY A 114 0.60 -25.60 -17.03
N LYS A 115 1.84 -25.21 -16.76
CA LYS A 115 2.26 -23.80 -16.82
C LYS A 115 2.08 -23.20 -18.22
N GLY A 116 1.67 -21.94 -18.29
CA GLY A 116 1.57 -21.25 -19.57
C GLY A 116 1.19 -19.78 -19.49
N GLY A 117 1.19 -19.14 -20.65
CA GLY A 117 0.73 -17.76 -20.83
C GLY A 117 -0.73 -17.67 -21.23
N ILE A 118 -1.38 -16.56 -20.91
CA ILE A 118 -2.77 -16.23 -21.26
C ILE A 118 -2.84 -14.80 -21.80
N PHE A 119 -3.65 -14.61 -22.85
CA PHE A 119 -4.06 -13.31 -23.34
C PHE A 119 -5.54 -13.36 -23.72
N SER A 120 -6.33 -12.43 -23.20
CA SER A 120 -7.78 -12.41 -23.32
C SER A 120 -8.29 -11.00 -23.55
N ARG A 121 -9.45 -10.88 -24.21
CA ARG A 121 -10.22 -9.64 -24.28
C ARG A 121 -11.71 -9.90 -24.13
N TRP A 122 -12.45 -8.88 -23.71
CA TRP A 122 -13.91 -8.87 -23.78
C TRP A 122 -14.39 -8.26 -25.10
N SER A 123 -15.64 -8.57 -25.46
CA SER A 123 -16.41 -7.74 -26.37
C SER A 123 -16.63 -6.34 -25.78
N SER A 124 -16.95 -5.37 -26.63
CA SER A 124 -17.05 -3.96 -26.25
C SER A 124 -18.09 -3.68 -25.15
N ASP A 125 -19.18 -4.43 -25.15
CA ASP A 125 -20.31 -4.34 -24.21
C ASP A 125 -20.31 -5.47 -23.16
N LYS A 126 -19.39 -6.45 -23.29
CA LYS A 126 -19.33 -7.68 -22.48
C LYS A 126 -20.56 -8.58 -22.59
N THR A 127 -21.43 -8.34 -23.56
CA THR A 127 -22.71 -9.07 -23.74
C THR A 127 -22.89 -9.59 -25.14
N THR A 128 -22.29 -8.96 -26.13
CA THR A 128 -22.27 -9.42 -27.51
C THR A 128 -21.26 -10.56 -27.64
N PRO A 129 -21.68 -11.75 -28.14
CA PRO A 129 -20.77 -12.87 -28.31
C PRO A 129 -19.58 -12.53 -29.20
N ILE A 130 -18.40 -12.96 -28.76
CA ILE A 130 -17.14 -12.77 -29.48
C ILE A 130 -16.56 -14.12 -29.88
N GLY A 131 -16.53 -14.40 -31.17
CA GLY A 131 -16.10 -15.69 -31.71
C GLY A 131 -14.58 -15.91 -31.73
N LEU A 132 -14.19 -17.16 -31.96
CA LEU A 132 -12.78 -17.59 -32.12
C LEU A 132 -12.13 -17.12 -33.42
N ASP A 133 -12.87 -16.43 -34.30
CA ASP A 133 -12.33 -15.67 -35.42
C ASP A 133 -11.51 -14.44 -34.95
N HIS A 134 -11.67 -14.05 -33.68
CA HIS A 134 -10.86 -13.02 -33.02
C HIS A 134 -9.58 -13.54 -32.38
N VAL A 135 -9.26 -14.83 -32.55
CA VAL A 135 -8.12 -15.50 -31.91
C VAL A 135 -7.15 -16.05 -32.96
N ARG A 136 -5.86 -15.79 -32.83
CA ARG A 136 -4.79 -16.46 -33.59
C ARG A 136 -3.91 -17.26 -32.64
N THR A 137 -3.79 -18.56 -32.92
CA THR A 137 -2.86 -19.47 -32.26
C THR A 137 -1.54 -19.51 -33.00
N VAL A 138 -0.46 -19.84 -32.29
CA VAL A 138 0.91 -19.88 -32.84
C VAL A 138 1.49 -21.29 -32.85
N ALA A 139 0.80 -22.24 -32.24
CA ALA A 139 1.17 -23.63 -32.17
C ALA A 139 -0.10 -24.50 -31.98
N GLU A 140 0.01 -25.79 -32.30
CA GLU A 140 -1.09 -26.76 -32.13
C GLU A 140 -1.41 -27.03 -30.66
N ASP A 141 -0.45 -26.79 -29.77
CA ASP A 141 -0.60 -26.94 -28.33
C ASP A 141 -1.18 -25.68 -27.64
N CYS A 142 -1.58 -24.65 -28.40
CA CYS A 142 -2.38 -23.56 -27.88
C CYS A 142 -3.76 -24.04 -27.42
N LEU A 143 -4.31 -23.36 -26.41
CA LEU A 143 -5.70 -23.47 -26.00
C LEU A 143 -6.44 -22.20 -26.37
N VAL A 144 -7.72 -22.32 -26.65
CA VAL A 144 -8.59 -21.19 -27.00
C VAL A 144 -9.85 -21.22 -26.17
N GLU A 145 -10.51 -20.09 -26.05
CA GLU A 145 -11.82 -20.01 -25.39
C GLU A 145 -12.62 -18.83 -25.93
N SER A 146 -13.94 -19.02 -25.99
CA SER A 146 -14.92 -17.98 -26.28
C SER A 146 -16.15 -18.29 -25.44
N ALA A 147 -16.46 -17.44 -24.45
CA ALA A 147 -17.53 -17.73 -23.50
C ALA A 147 -18.08 -16.45 -22.84
N GLY A 148 -19.25 -16.56 -22.20
CA GLY A 148 -19.96 -15.44 -21.57
C GLY A 148 -20.10 -15.49 -20.05
N TYR A 149 -19.55 -16.51 -19.37
CA TYR A 149 -19.75 -16.70 -17.92
C TYR A 149 -19.09 -15.61 -17.05
N GLU A 150 -18.19 -14.81 -17.63
CA GLU A 150 -17.54 -13.65 -17.00
C GLU A 150 -17.68 -12.38 -17.87
N GLY A 151 -18.80 -12.29 -18.60
CA GLY A 151 -18.97 -11.39 -19.74
C GLY A 151 -18.36 -11.98 -21.00
N GLU A 152 -18.90 -11.66 -22.17
CA GLU A 152 -18.45 -12.24 -23.44
C GLU A 152 -16.98 -11.92 -23.73
N PHE A 153 -16.15 -12.96 -23.77
CA PHE A 153 -14.70 -12.86 -23.95
C PHE A 153 -14.16 -13.88 -24.95
N ALA A 154 -12.99 -13.56 -25.51
CA ALA A 154 -12.18 -14.48 -26.31
C ALA A 154 -10.76 -14.54 -25.73
N SER A 155 -10.16 -15.74 -25.74
CA SER A 155 -8.87 -16.00 -25.11
C SER A 155 -7.99 -16.92 -25.94
N VAL A 156 -6.68 -16.68 -25.86
CA VAL A 156 -5.63 -17.59 -26.29
C VAL A 156 -4.68 -17.88 -25.14
N ARG A 157 -4.30 -19.14 -25.01
CA ARG A 157 -3.33 -19.60 -24.02
C ARG A 157 -2.32 -20.50 -24.69
N ARG A 158 -1.09 -20.51 -24.18
CA ARG A 158 -0.04 -21.39 -24.70
C ARG A 158 0.77 -22.00 -23.57
N PRO A 159 0.99 -23.33 -23.57
CA PRO A 159 1.84 -23.96 -22.57
C PRO A 159 3.27 -23.44 -22.71
N TYR A 160 3.84 -23.10 -21.57
CA TYR A 160 5.21 -22.65 -21.42
C TYR A 160 5.62 -22.86 -19.97
N VAL A 161 6.61 -23.74 -19.77
CA VAL A 161 7.12 -24.10 -18.45
C VAL A 161 8.03 -22.98 -17.93
N TRP A 162 7.41 -21.98 -17.30
CA TRP A 162 8.14 -20.90 -16.64
C TRP A 162 8.64 -21.34 -15.24
N THR A 163 9.78 -20.77 -14.84
CA THR A 163 10.43 -20.96 -13.53
C THR A 163 10.49 -19.63 -12.77
N LYS A 164 11.10 -19.60 -11.59
CA LYS A 164 11.50 -18.34 -10.95
C LYS A 164 12.36 -17.48 -11.88
N GLY A 165 12.33 -16.18 -11.67
CA GLY A 165 13.08 -15.22 -12.46
C GLY A 165 12.24 -14.06 -12.95
N THR A 166 12.85 -13.22 -13.78
CA THR A 166 12.23 -12.03 -14.38
C THR A 166 11.82 -12.31 -15.81
N TYR A 167 10.61 -11.87 -16.14
CA TYR A 167 10.01 -11.93 -17.47
C TYR A 167 9.49 -10.55 -17.87
N THR A 168 9.50 -10.25 -19.16
CA THR A 168 8.75 -9.11 -19.71
C THR A 168 7.51 -9.66 -20.40
N TRP A 169 6.34 -9.32 -19.87
CA TRP A 169 5.06 -9.55 -20.54
C TRP A 169 4.75 -8.36 -21.44
N CYS A 170 4.40 -8.62 -22.70
CA CYS A 170 4.19 -7.57 -23.69
C CYS A 170 3.00 -7.88 -24.61
N ILE A 171 2.23 -6.85 -24.97
CA ILE A 171 1.39 -6.86 -26.16
C ILE A 171 1.91 -5.85 -27.19
N THR A 172 1.94 -6.24 -28.46
CA THR A 172 2.40 -5.38 -29.56
C THR A 172 1.38 -5.36 -30.69
N LYS A 173 1.13 -4.17 -31.23
CA LYS A 173 0.30 -3.93 -32.40
C LYS A 173 0.94 -4.57 -33.64
N GLY A 174 0.19 -5.44 -34.29
CA GLY A 174 0.53 -6.10 -35.54
C GLY A 174 -0.20 -5.49 -36.74
N ALA A 175 -0.44 -6.33 -37.75
CA ALA A 175 -1.11 -5.93 -38.98
C ALA A 175 -2.59 -5.59 -38.77
N SER A 176 -3.07 -4.64 -39.56
CA SER A 176 -4.49 -4.32 -39.68
C SER A 176 -5.09 -5.00 -40.91
N GLU A 177 -6.25 -5.64 -40.73
CA GLU A 177 -6.99 -6.38 -41.75
C GLU A 177 -8.49 -6.04 -41.61
N GLY A 178 -9.11 -5.54 -42.68
CA GLY A 178 -10.55 -5.25 -42.70
C GLY A 178 -11.01 -4.24 -41.65
N GLY A 179 -10.18 -3.23 -41.32
CA GLY A 179 -10.49 -2.21 -40.31
C GLY A 179 -10.25 -2.64 -38.86
N ASN A 180 -9.79 -3.87 -38.63
CA ASN A 180 -9.43 -4.39 -37.32
C ASN A 180 -7.91 -4.63 -37.24
N THR A 181 -7.35 -4.69 -36.03
CA THR A 181 -5.91 -4.89 -35.82
C THR A 181 -5.64 -6.04 -34.87
N TRP A 182 -4.62 -6.82 -35.18
CA TRP A 182 -4.13 -7.88 -34.30
C TRP A 182 -3.15 -7.31 -33.28
N PHE A 183 -3.33 -7.66 -32.01
CA PHE A 183 -2.31 -7.48 -30.98
C PHE A 183 -1.77 -8.84 -30.60
N THR A 184 -0.45 -9.00 -30.62
CA THR A 184 0.24 -10.24 -30.25
C THR A 184 0.78 -10.13 -28.84
N CYS A 185 0.52 -11.15 -28.01
CA CYS A 185 1.08 -11.27 -26.68
C CYS A 185 2.36 -12.12 -26.71
N THR A 186 3.41 -11.60 -26.07
CA THR A 186 4.70 -12.30 -25.90
C THR A 186 5.14 -12.25 -24.44
N ILE A 187 5.86 -13.29 -24.03
CA ILE A 187 6.54 -13.37 -22.73
C ILE A 187 8.02 -13.59 -23.03
N ARG A 188 8.86 -12.66 -22.63
CA ARG A 188 10.32 -12.76 -22.79
C ARG A 188 10.97 -13.11 -21.47
N ASP A 189 11.82 -14.13 -21.43
CA ASP A 189 12.59 -14.44 -20.23
C ASP A 189 13.87 -13.60 -20.11
N SER A 190 14.52 -13.65 -18.95
CA SER A 190 15.80 -12.97 -18.70
C SER A 190 16.97 -13.41 -19.61
N LYS A 191 16.85 -14.56 -20.28
CA LYS A 191 17.84 -15.07 -21.25
C LYS A 191 17.57 -14.54 -22.66
N GLY A 192 16.49 -13.79 -22.87
CA GLY A 192 16.07 -13.23 -24.15
C GLY A 192 15.20 -14.20 -24.98
N SER A 193 14.83 -15.36 -24.45
CA SER A 193 13.93 -16.29 -25.15
C SER A 193 12.52 -15.70 -25.17
N VAL A 194 11.89 -15.69 -26.34
CA VAL A 194 10.56 -15.11 -26.55
C VAL A 194 9.54 -16.22 -26.76
N HIS A 195 8.53 -16.24 -25.90
CA HIS A 195 7.40 -17.14 -25.95
C HIS A 195 6.18 -16.36 -26.42
N GLU A 196 5.85 -16.47 -27.70
CA GLU A 196 4.59 -15.94 -28.23
C GLU A 196 3.43 -16.77 -27.68
N VAL A 197 2.42 -16.11 -27.11
CA VAL A 197 1.21 -16.76 -26.56
C VAL A 197 0.16 -16.89 -27.65
N GLY A 198 0.02 -15.86 -28.47
CA GLY A 198 -0.96 -15.76 -29.56
C GLY A 198 -1.40 -14.31 -29.77
N SER A 199 -2.35 -14.11 -30.68
CA SER A 199 -2.88 -12.78 -30.99
C SER A 199 -4.39 -12.69 -30.84
N LEU A 200 -4.87 -11.52 -30.45
CA LEU A 200 -6.29 -11.18 -30.41
C LEU A 200 -6.59 -10.00 -31.34
N ARG A 201 -7.75 -10.04 -31.99
CA ARG A 201 -8.22 -8.99 -32.90
C ARG A 201 -9.00 -7.93 -32.13
N PHE A 202 -8.66 -6.66 -32.35
CA PHE A 202 -9.33 -5.48 -31.78
C PHE A 202 -9.88 -4.59 -32.89
N GLU A 203 -11.01 -3.95 -32.62
CA GLU A 203 -11.68 -3.06 -33.56
C GLU A 203 -10.92 -1.72 -33.69
N GLY A 204 -10.57 -1.34 -34.91
CA GLY A 204 -9.83 -0.11 -35.23
C GLY A 204 -8.43 -0.36 -35.82
N THR A 205 -7.84 0.72 -36.34
CA THR A 205 -6.49 0.74 -36.94
C THR A 205 -5.54 1.71 -36.25
N ASP A 206 -6.08 2.64 -35.45
CA ASP A 206 -5.34 3.48 -34.52
C ASP A 206 -5.96 3.36 -33.13
N PHE A 207 -5.12 3.40 -32.10
CA PHE A 207 -5.54 3.02 -30.75
C PHE A 207 -5.11 4.05 -29.72
N THR A 208 -6.00 4.32 -28.78
CA THR A 208 -5.69 5.09 -27.58
C THR A 208 -5.79 4.18 -26.37
N PHE A 209 -4.71 4.11 -25.60
CA PHE A 209 -4.67 3.42 -24.31
C PHE A 209 -5.21 4.36 -23.23
N TRP A 210 -6.18 3.90 -22.42
CA TRP A 210 -6.78 4.72 -21.37
C TRP A 210 -5.79 5.06 -20.23
N GLU A 211 -6.15 6.01 -19.38
CA GLU A 211 -5.29 6.53 -18.31
C GLU A 211 -5.11 5.60 -17.08
N LYS A 212 -5.42 4.30 -17.21
CA LYS A 212 -5.31 3.34 -16.10
C LYS A 212 -4.62 2.05 -16.52
N HIS A 213 -4.01 1.37 -15.58
CA HIS A 213 -3.52 0.01 -15.79
C HIS A 213 -3.54 -0.73 -14.47
N SER A 214 -3.90 -2.00 -14.50
CA SER A 214 -3.83 -2.85 -13.31
C SER A 214 -3.04 -4.12 -13.54
N ALA A 215 -2.51 -4.66 -12.46
CA ALA A 215 -1.94 -5.98 -12.34
C ALA A 215 -2.54 -6.68 -11.13
N PHE A 216 -2.53 -8.01 -11.10
CA PHE A 216 -2.98 -8.77 -9.93
C PHE A 216 -2.21 -10.08 -9.74
N VAL A 217 -2.29 -10.60 -8.52
CA VAL A 217 -1.99 -11.99 -8.20
C VAL A 217 -3.29 -12.64 -7.74
N GLU A 218 -3.60 -13.81 -8.28
CA GLU A 218 -4.83 -14.55 -8.00
C GLU A 218 -4.53 -16.02 -7.72
N VAL A 219 -5.25 -16.60 -6.76
CA VAL A 219 -5.35 -18.05 -6.59
C VAL A 219 -6.72 -18.49 -7.11
N TYR A 220 -6.76 -19.31 -8.15
CA TYR A 220 -8.01 -19.77 -8.77
C TYR A 220 -8.24 -21.26 -8.49
N SER A 221 -9.38 -21.81 -8.95
CA SER A 221 -9.64 -23.25 -8.93
C SER A 221 -9.90 -23.78 -10.33
N THR A 222 -9.71 -25.09 -10.50
CA THR A 222 -10.04 -25.80 -11.74
C THR A 222 -10.76 -27.10 -11.43
N SER A 223 -11.34 -27.74 -12.46
CA SER A 223 -11.90 -29.08 -12.30
C SER A 223 -10.86 -30.13 -11.89
N LYS A 224 -9.59 -29.96 -12.31
CA LYS A 224 -8.48 -30.85 -11.91
C LYS A 224 -7.96 -30.57 -10.50
N ILE A 225 -7.94 -29.30 -10.11
CA ILE A 225 -7.45 -28.84 -8.80
C ILE A 225 -8.53 -27.93 -8.21
N PRO A 226 -9.58 -28.51 -7.59
CA PRO A 226 -10.71 -27.74 -7.08
C PRO A 226 -10.39 -27.01 -5.77
N LYS A 227 -9.33 -27.44 -5.07
CA LYS A 227 -8.82 -26.83 -3.84
C LYS A 227 -7.38 -26.44 -4.04
N SER A 228 -7.11 -25.15 -4.06
CA SER A 228 -5.78 -24.59 -4.28
C SER A 228 -5.15 -24.18 -2.96
N GLY A 229 -3.86 -24.43 -2.81
CA GLY A 229 -3.07 -23.82 -1.73
C GLY A 229 -2.86 -22.33 -1.99
N ILE A 230 -2.51 -21.57 -0.95
CA ILE A 230 -1.97 -20.22 -1.10
C ILE A 230 -0.44 -20.35 -1.13
N PRO A 231 0.25 -20.07 -2.24
CA PRO A 231 1.70 -20.19 -2.28
C PRO A 231 2.36 -19.07 -1.50
N LYS A 232 3.39 -19.39 -0.71
CA LYS A 232 4.32 -18.37 -0.21
C LYS A 232 5.19 -17.92 -1.37
N VAL A 233 5.00 -16.71 -1.88
CA VAL A 233 5.73 -16.22 -3.06
C VAL A 233 5.75 -14.69 -3.06
N ASN A 234 6.87 -14.13 -3.53
CA ASN A 234 6.96 -12.71 -3.82
C ASN A 234 6.89 -12.49 -5.34
N VAL A 235 5.98 -11.64 -5.76
CA VAL A 235 5.78 -11.25 -7.16
C VAL A 235 6.02 -9.75 -7.28
N THR A 236 7.00 -9.36 -8.08
CA THR A 236 7.33 -7.95 -8.32
C THR A 236 6.87 -7.53 -9.69
N PHE A 237 5.96 -6.55 -9.76
CA PHE A 237 5.57 -5.89 -11.00
C PHE A 237 6.40 -4.62 -11.20
N GLY A 238 7.01 -4.51 -12.38
CA GLY A 238 7.72 -3.32 -12.81
C GLY A 238 6.78 -2.23 -13.30
N TRP A 239 7.34 -1.04 -13.52
CA TRP A 239 6.60 0.10 -14.07
C TRP A 239 6.06 -0.20 -15.48
N PRO A 240 4.75 -0.05 -15.75
CA PRO A 240 4.18 -0.29 -17.08
C PRO A 240 4.72 0.68 -18.12
N ARG A 241 5.24 0.15 -19.23
CA ARG A 241 5.76 0.95 -20.34
C ARG A 241 4.80 0.92 -21.50
N LEU A 242 4.33 2.10 -21.92
CA LEU A 242 3.48 2.27 -23.09
C LEU A 242 4.32 2.81 -24.23
N ASN A 243 4.27 2.17 -25.40
CA ASN A 243 5.09 2.47 -26.58
C ASN A 243 6.59 2.51 -26.25
N GLY A 244 7.03 1.60 -25.38
CA GLY A 244 8.42 1.50 -24.91
C GLY A 244 8.85 2.57 -23.91
N LYS A 245 7.94 3.41 -23.40
CA LYS A 245 8.25 4.53 -22.49
C LYS A 245 7.50 4.42 -21.17
N LYS A 246 8.14 4.85 -20.08
CA LYS A 246 7.45 5.14 -18.82
C LYS A 246 6.60 6.39 -19.02
N VAL A 247 5.30 6.26 -18.83
CA VAL A 247 4.37 7.39 -18.91
C VAL A 247 4.23 8.09 -17.55
N PRO A 248 3.98 9.41 -17.51
CA PRO A 248 3.75 10.14 -16.27
C PRO A 248 2.61 9.51 -15.43
N LEU A 249 2.90 9.30 -14.16
CA LEU A 249 2.01 8.64 -13.20
C LEU A 249 1.41 9.68 -12.27
N LYS A 250 0.07 9.69 -12.18
CA LYS A 250 -0.65 10.49 -11.19
C LYS A 250 -0.55 9.85 -9.80
N LYS A 251 -0.77 8.53 -9.71
CA LYS A 251 -0.56 7.74 -8.49
C LYS A 251 -0.50 6.25 -8.81
N ALA A 252 0.11 5.49 -7.90
CA ALA A 252 -0.08 4.04 -7.83
C ALA A 252 -0.68 3.68 -6.47
N HIS A 253 -1.48 2.61 -6.43
CA HIS A 253 -2.09 2.13 -5.19
C HIS A 253 -2.32 0.62 -5.22
N ALA A 254 -2.39 0.03 -4.04
CA ALA A 254 -2.77 -1.36 -3.85
C ALA A 254 -4.23 -1.47 -3.39
N TYR A 255 -4.87 -2.58 -3.75
CA TYR A 255 -6.22 -2.93 -3.31
C TYR A 255 -6.38 -4.43 -3.10
N TYR A 256 -6.98 -4.81 -1.97
CA TYR A 256 -7.32 -6.19 -1.62
C TYR A 256 -8.86 -6.32 -1.56
N PRO A 257 -9.51 -6.92 -2.58
CA PRO A 257 -10.97 -6.99 -2.68
C PRO A 257 -11.59 -7.76 -1.52
N ASP A 258 -12.72 -7.27 -1.01
CA ASP A 258 -13.49 -7.89 0.07
C ASP A 258 -15.01 -7.77 -0.13
N LYS A 259 -15.44 -7.10 -1.21
CA LYS A 259 -16.85 -6.80 -1.54
C LYS A 259 -17.06 -6.78 -3.05
N GLY A 260 -18.01 -7.57 -3.54
CA GLY A 260 -18.62 -7.40 -4.86
C GLY A 260 -17.86 -8.00 -6.06
N GLY A 261 -17.02 -9.02 -5.85
CA GLY A 261 -16.28 -9.74 -6.90
C GLY A 261 -15.44 -10.89 -6.31
N PRO A 262 -14.48 -11.48 -7.06
CA PRO A 262 -13.56 -12.44 -6.45
C PRO A 262 -12.79 -11.77 -5.30
N ASP A 263 -13.10 -12.20 -4.09
CA ASP A 263 -12.62 -11.59 -2.85
C ASP A 263 -11.26 -12.17 -2.46
N SER A 264 -10.50 -11.40 -1.69
CA SER A 264 -9.19 -11.78 -1.16
C SER A 264 -9.35 -12.28 0.27
N PRO A 265 -8.90 -13.51 0.61
CA PRO A 265 -8.49 -13.75 1.98
C PRO A 265 -7.30 -12.83 2.29
N ASP A 266 -7.19 -12.40 3.54
CA ASP A 266 -6.08 -11.55 3.98
C ASP A 266 -4.78 -12.33 4.03
N CYS A 267 -4.11 -12.46 2.90
CA CYS A 267 -2.93 -13.32 2.76
C CYS A 267 -1.79 -12.68 1.95
N ALA A 268 -1.90 -11.39 1.60
CA ALA A 268 -0.84 -10.70 0.90
C ALA A 268 -0.68 -9.24 1.33
N TRP A 269 0.52 -8.69 1.15
CA TRP A 269 0.78 -7.25 1.21
C TRP A 269 1.47 -6.78 -0.06
N VAL A 270 1.16 -5.56 -0.48
CA VAL A 270 1.83 -4.88 -1.57
C VAL A 270 2.63 -3.73 -0.99
N LYS A 271 3.86 -3.56 -1.45
CA LYS A 271 4.69 -2.40 -1.12
C LYS A 271 5.40 -1.86 -2.35
N ALA A 272 5.77 -0.58 -2.29
CA ALA A 272 6.68 0.02 -3.26
C ALA A 272 8.12 -0.34 -2.89
N GLU A 273 8.90 -0.81 -3.86
CA GLU A 273 10.36 -0.94 -3.75
C GLU A 273 11.03 -0.26 -4.95
N GLY A 274 11.54 0.95 -4.71
CA GLY A 274 11.99 1.83 -5.79
C GLY A 274 10.83 2.15 -6.73
N GLU A 275 10.94 1.76 -8.00
CA GLU A 275 9.90 1.95 -9.02
C GLU A 275 8.97 0.74 -9.18
N ASN A 276 9.18 -0.32 -8.40
CA ASN A 276 8.43 -1.57 -8.53
C ASN A 276 7.36 -1.71 -7.45
N CYS A 277 6.34 -2.52 -7.75
CA CYS A 277 5.31 -2.94 -6.80
C CYS A 277 5.55 -4.41 -6.44
N VAL A 278 5.88 -4.69 -5.18
CA VAL A 278 6.14 -6.05 -4.69
C VAL A 278 4.91 -6.57 -3.95
N VAL A 279 4.32 -7.66 -4.45
CA VAL A 279 3.27 -8.44 -3.80
C VAL A 279 3.92 -9.58 -3.02
N GLU A 280 3.78 -9.56 -1.69
CA GLU A 280 4.25 -10.59 -0.78
C GLU A 280 3.07 -11.47 -0.37
N VAL A 281 2.94 -12.66 -0.98
CA VAL A 281 1.89 -13.64 -0.64
C VAL A 281 2.41 -14.57 0.46
N GLY A 282 1.59 -14.78 1.49
CA GLY A 282 1.97 -15.51 2.69
C GLY A 282 0.78 -16.07 3.47
N PRO A 283 0.91 -16.25 4.80
CA PRO A 283 -0.13 -16.82 5.63
C PRO A 283 -1.35 -15.90 5.72
N ILE A 284 -2.51 -16.49 6.04
CA ILE A 284 -3.73 -15.72 6.31
C ILE A 284 -3.59 -14.97 7.65
N PHE A 285 -4.01 -13.71 7.67
CA PHE A 285 -4.06 -12.83 8.82
C PHE A 285 -5.40 -12.08 8.86
N LYS A 286 -5.57 -11.15 9.80
CA LYS A 286 -6.72 -10.23 9.84
C LYS A 286 -6.24 -8.81 9.51
N ARG A 287 -6.70 -8.24 8.40
CA ARG A 287 -6.32 -6.89 8.00
C ARG A 287 -7.23 -5.86 8.67
N ASP A 288 -6.62 -4.72 9.00
CA ASP A 288 -7.35 -3.50 9.32
C ASP A 288 -8.05 -2.98 8.05
N GLU A 289 -9.37 -2.75 8.13
CA GLU A 289 -10.19 -2.25 7.02
C GLU A 289 -9.62 -0.98 6.39
N SER A 290 -9.01 -0.09 7.19
CA SER A 290 -8.37 1.14 6.68
C SER A 290 -7.19 0.87 5.75
N LYS A 291 -6.61 -0.33 5.81
CA LYS A 291 -5.45 -0.76 5.01
C LYS A 291 -5.84 -1.61 3.79
N ARG A 292 -7.13 -1.76 3.49
CA ARG A 292 -7.62 -2.44 2.27
C ARG A 292 -7.20 -1.73 0.98
N ARG A 293 -7.00 -0.42 1.06
CA ARG A 293 -6.44 0.42 0.00
C ARG A 293 -5.36 1.29 0.61
N HIS A 294 -4.23 1.38 -0.06
CA HIS A 294 -3.18 2.31 0.33
C HIS A 294 -2.36 2.72 -0.89
N ASP A 295 -1.82 3.93 -0.85
CA ASP A 295 -0.97 4.44 -1.91
C ASP A 295 0.39 3.71 -1.95
N LEU A 296 0.96 3.64 -3.13
CA LEU A 296 2.30 3.11 -3.41
C LEU A 296 3.17 4.26 -3.91
N VAL A 297 4.08 4.72 -3.06
CA VAL A 297 4.98 5.85 -3.39
C VAL A 297 6.18 5.34 -4.20
N LEU A 298 5.96 5.17 -5.51
CA LEU A 298 6.96 4.71 -6.46
C LEU A 298 8.02 5.77 -6.77
N GLY A 299 9.23 5.33 -7.10
CA GLY A 299 10.36 6.19 -7.46
C GLY A 299 10.97 6.94 -6.27
N SER A 300 10.52 6.67 -5.05
CA SER A 300 11.18 7.17 -3.85
C SER A 300 12.56 6.53 -3.72
N LYS A 301 13.61 7.35 -3.51
CA LYS A 301 14.95 6.84 -3.21
C LYS A 301 14.87 5.96 -1.97
N MET A 302 15.55 4.81 -1.97
CA MET A 302 15.66 3.94 -0.80
C MET A 302 16.18 4.77 0.38
N ARG A 303 15.35 4.94 1.42
CA ARG A 303 15.66 5.77 2.57
C ARG A 303 16.22 4.90 3.68
N THR A 304 17.42 5.22 4.15
CA THR A 304 17.99 4.58 5.34
C THR A 304 17.50 5.34 6.57
N VAL A 305 16.75 4.69 7.46
CA VAL A 305 16.23 5.29 8.68
C VAL A 305 16.97 4.80 9.91
N SER A 306 17.15 5.68 10.91
CA SER A 306 17.58 5.24 12.24
C SER A 306 16.34 4.87 13.05
N LYS A 307 16.26 3.61 13.53
CA LYS A 307 15.21 3.18 14.45
C LYS A 307 15.71 3.26 15.88
N ILE A 308 15.05 4.08 16.70
CA ILE A 308 15.33 4.24 18.13
C ILE A 308 14.10 3.72 18.87
N ALA A 309 14.27 2.85 19.85
CA ALA A 309 13.14 2.21 20.53
C ALA A 309 13.42 2.00 22.01
N SER A 310 12.35 2.10 22.80
CA SER A 310 12.26 1.60 24.17
C SER A 310 11.16 0.54 24.24
N LYS A 311 10.87 0.02 25.45
CA LYS A 311 9.73 -0.85 25.66
C LYS A 311 8.39 -0.16 25.34
N ASP A 312 8.31 1.17 25.50
CA ASP A 312 7.06 1.92 25.46
C ASP A 312 6.85 2.70 24.16
N ALA A 313 7.93 3.07 23.45
CA ALA A 313 7.85 3.91 22.26
C ALA A 313 8.95 3.61 21.21
N VAL A 314 8.67 3.98 19.96
CA VAL A 314 9.56 3.86 18.81
C VAL A 314 9.62 5.19 18.06
N ALA A 315 10.82 5.64 17.72
CA ALA A 315 11.06 6.74 16.78
C ALA A 315 11.81 6.23 15.55
N VAL A 316 11.28 6.57 14.37
CA VAL A 316 11.91 6.31 13.08
C VAL A 316 12.44 7.64 12.54
N VAL A 317 13.74 7.80 12.44
CA VAL A 317 14.40 9.06 12.05
C VAL A 317 14.89 8.96 10.61
N ASP A 318 14.38 9.84 9.76
CA ASP A 318 14.71 9.96 8.35
C ASP A 318 15.41 11.29 8.04
N THR A 319 16.72 11.22 7.86
CA THR A 319 17.58 12.36 7.50
C THR A 319 18.21 12.18 6.11
N ASN A 320 17.59 11.40 5.22
CA ASN A 320 18.21 11.08 3.92
C ASN A 320 18.44 12.32 3.04
N ASP A 321 17.56 13.32 3.14
CA ASP A 321 17.69 14.56 2.36
C ASP A 321 18.61 15.60 3.02
N VAL A 322 18.96 15.38 4.29
CA VAL A 322 19.89 16.23 5.06
C VAL A 322 20.82 15.37 5.94
N PRO A 323 21.75 14.61 5.31
CA PRO A 323 22.59 13.66 6.04
C PRO A 323 23.45 14.29 7.14
N ASP A 324 23.78 15.58 7.02
CA ASP A 324 24.48 16.38 8.03
C ASP A 324 23.72 16.45 9.36
N LEU A 325 22.38 16.41 9.33
CA LEU A 325 21.54 16.46 10.52
C LEU A 325 21.30 15.09 11.17
N LYS A 326 21.89 13.99 10.68
CA LYS A 326 21.70 12.63 11.23
C LYS A 326 21.95 12.55 12.73
N GLY A 327 23.04 13.19 13.21
CA GLY A 327 23.38 13.21 14.63
C GLY A 327 22.32 13.94 15.47
N TRP A 328 21.83 15.07 14.99
CA TRP A 328 20.78 15.84 15.66
C TRP A 328 19.44 15.08 15.62
N GLY A 329 19.08 14.52 14.46
CA GLY A 329 17.85 13.73 14.30
C GLY A 329 17.81 12.50 15.20
N ASN A 330 18.93 11.81 15.41
CA ASN A 330 19.00 10.70 16.36
C ASN A 330 18.78 11.15 17.81
N LYS A 331 19.28 12.35 18.19
CA LYS A 331 19.00 12.92 19.52
C LYS A 331 17.52 13.28 19.66
N ALA A 332 16.93 13.91 18.63
CA ALA A 332 15.50 14.20 18.60
C ALA A 332 14.64 12.93 18.70
N GLY A 333 14.98 11.86 17.98
CA GLY A 333 14.29 10.57 18.10
C GLY A 333 14.44 9.93 19.48
N THR A 334 15.59 10.07 20.13
CA THR A 334 15.80 9.62 21.52
C THR A 334 14.92 10.41 22.49
N LEU A 335 14.87 11.74 22.33
CA LEU A 335 13.99 12.61 23.09
C LEU A 335 12.52 12.21 22.90
N CYS A 336 12.10 11.90 21.66
CA CYS A 336 10.76 11.42 21.40
C CYS A 336 10.45 10.11 22.13
N VAL A 337 11.33 9.11 22.05
CA VAL A 337 11.14 7.83 22.75
C VAL A 337 11.05 8.00 24.26
N GLU A 338 11.79 8.95 24.83
CA GLU A 338 11.75 9.27 26.26
C GLU A 338 10.45 10.00 26.66
N TRP A 339 10.04 10.98 25.87
CA TRP A 339 8.92 11.87 26.21
C TRP A 339 7.56 11.33 25.80
N PHE A 340 7.47 10.46 24.79
CA PHE A 340 6.19 9.88 24.35
C PHE A 340 5.35 9.33 25.52
N PRO A 341 5.85 8.39 26.35
CA PRO A 341 5.07 7.86 27.46
C PRO A 341 4.79 8.92 28.55
N LYS A 342 5.67 9.91 28.74
CA LYS A 342 5.45 10.99 29.71
C LYS A 342 4.30 11.90 29.27
N ILE A 343 4.27 12.29 28.00
CA ILE A 343 3.19 13.12 27.43
C ILE A 343 1.87 12.35 27.46
N ALA A 344 1.88 11.06 27.11
CA ALA A 344 0.70 10.21 27.19
C ALA A 344 0.14 10.13 28.63
N ALA A 345 1.02 10.05 29.64
CA ALA A 345 0.63 10.07 31.05
C ALA A 345 0.16 11.46 31.54
N LEU A 346 0.65 12.55 30.95
CA LEU A 346 0.23 13.92 31.24
C LEU A 346 -1.10 14.28 30.58
N LEU A 347 -1.47 13.62 29.48
CA LEU A 347 -2.68 13.85 28.69
C LEU A 347 -3.55 12.57 28.55
N PRO A 348 -3.93 11.91 29.66
CA PRO A 348 -4.73 10.70 29.59
C PRO A 348 -6.16 11.01 29.13
N SER A 349 -6.77 10.06 28.43
CA SER A 349 -8.22 10.06 28.16
C SER A 349 -8.76 8.64 28.30
N GLN A 350 -9.91 8.50 28.96
CA GLN A 350 -10.56 7.21 29.12
C GLN A 350 -10.90 6.60 27.75
N GLY A 351 -10.56 5.32 27.56
CA GLY A 351 -10.84 4.58 26.31
C GLY A 351 -9.92 4.93 25.14
N PHE A 352 -8.85 5.69 25.36
CA PHE A 352 -7.87 6.04 24.34
C PHE A 352 -6.48 5.52 24.72
N GLU A 353 -5.86 4.80 23.80
CA GLU A 353 -4.45 4.43 23.88
C GLU A 353 -3.67 5.31 22.90
N ALA A 354 -2.68 6.05 23.40
CA ALA A 354 -1.85 6.90 22.55
C ALA A 354 -1.03 6.04 21.57
N PRO A 355 -0.69 6.56 20.37
CA PRO A 355 0.25 5.88 19.50
C PRO A 355 1.57 5.58 20.21
N ARG A 356 2.34 4.62 19.70
CA ARG A 356 3.65 4.26 20.28
C ARG A 356 4.79 4.43 19.28
N GLU A 357 4.49 4.95 18.10
CA GLU A 357 5.45 5.16 17.03
C GLU A 357 5.33 6.59 16.49
N VAL A 358 6.48 7.21 16.22
CA VAL A 358 6.58 8.49 15.52
C VAL A 358 7.67 8.44 14.47
N THR A 359 7.41 9.00 13.30
CA THR A 359 8.44 9.23 12.27
C THR A 359 8.91 10.68 12.34
N LEU A 360 10.22 10.91 12.40
CA LEU A 360 10.82 12.24 12.25
C LEU A 360 11.41 12.35 10.85
N TYR A 361 10.98 13.35 10.10
CA TYR A 361 11.53 13.69 8.80
C TYR A 361 12.05 15.12 8.78
N PHE A 362 13.19 15.32 8.15
CA PHE A 362 13.81 16.63 8.03
C PHE A 362 13.70 17.14 6.59
N ASP A 363 12.93 18.21 6.41
CA ASP A 363 12.67 18.79 5.10
C ASP A 363 13.67 19.92 4.78
N PRO A 364 14.48 19.79 3.70
CA PRO A 364 15.43 20.83 3.30
C PRO A 364 14.76 22.08 2.72
N THR A 365 13.48 22.02 2.36
CA THR A 365 12.73 23.08 1.66
C THR A 365 11.64 23.76 2.50
N MET A 366 11.37 23.24 3.70
CA MET A 366 10.36 23.78 4.59
C MET A 366 10.70 25.20 5.07
N LYS A 367 9.74 26.13 4.92
CA LYS A 367 9.88 27.52 5.36
C LYS A 367 9.42 27.78 6.80
N GLY A 368 8.63 26.89 7.38
CA GLY A 368 8.19 26.95 8.78
C GLY A 368 9.20 26.34 9.75
N VAL A 369 8.78 26.11 10.99
CA VAL A 369 9.60 25.50 12.06
C VAL A 369 9.50 23.98 12.01
N ALA A 370 8.32 23.45 12.33
CA ALA A 370 7.96 22.05 12.22
C ALA A 370 6.43 21.91 12.14
N HIS A 371 5.94 20.71 11.86
CA HIS A 371 4.53 20.34 12.03
C HIS A 371 4.38 18.83 12.22
N ALA A 372 3.34 18.40 12.92
CA ALA A 372 2.99 17.00 13.11
C ALA A 372 1.67 16.62 12.42
N ALA A 373 1.68 15.51 11.69
CA ALA A 373 0.49 14.92 11.09
C ALA A 373 0.68 13.41 10.86
N ASN A 374 -0.38 12.61 11.04
CA ASN A 374 -0.40 11.17 10.72
C ASN A 374 0.77 10.38 11.32
N GLY A 375 1.13 10.63 12.59
CA GLY A 375 2.25 9.96 13.26
C GLY A 375 3.63 10.39 12.78
N ARG A 376 3.74 11.47 12.00
CA ARG A 376 5.00 12.03 11.50
C ARG A 376 5.18 13.47 11.98
N ILE A 377 6.38 13.78 12.46
CA ILE A 377 6.87 15.13 12.68
C ILE A 377 7.77 15.49 11.48
N THR A 378 7.42 16.56 10.78
CA THR A 378 8.24 17.15 9.72
C THR A 378 8.92 18.39 10.26
N ILE A 379 10.25 18.40 10.26
CA ILE A 379 11.09 19.43 10.86
C ILE A 379 11.83 20.19 9.76
N SER A 380 11.85 21.52 9.84
CA SER A 380 12.65 22.33 8.92
C SER A 380 14.14 22.16 9.19
N ALA A 381 14.88 21.70 8.18
CA ALA A 381 16.33 21.58 8.28
C ALA A 381 17.02 22.95 8.42
N ALA A 382 16.47 24.00 7.81
CA ALA A 382 16.98 25.36 7.95
C ALA A 382 16.83 25.84 9.40
N PHE A 383 15.64 25.65 9.99
CA PHE A 383 15.39 26.04 11.38
C PHE A 383 16.31 25.32 12.36
N VAL A 384 16.49 24.00 12.23
CA VAL A 384 17.38 23.23 13.12
C VAL A 384 18.84 23.69 13.02
N ARG A 385 19.29 24.11 11.84
CA ARG A 385 20.65 24.65 11.68
C ARG A 385 20.82 26.01 12.35
N GLU A 386 19.78 26.84 12.34
CA GLU A 386 19.76 28.17 12.96
C GLU A 386 19.52 28.12 14.48
N HIS A 387 18.76 27.12 14.94
CA HIS A 387 18.32 26.95 16.33
C HIS A 387 18.57 25.52 16.83
N PRO A 388 19.82 25.04 16.87
CA PRO A 388 20.15 23.65 17.18
C PRO A 388 19.81 23.23 18.62
N ASP A 389 19.55 24.20 19.50
CA ASP A 389 19.24 23.96 20.92
C ASP A 389 17.73 24.01 21.24
N ASP A 390 16.85 24.27 20.26
CA ASP A 390 15.39 24.25 20.47
C ASP A 390 14.83 22.81 20.49
N TRP A 391 15.09 22.10 21.57
CA TRP A 391 14.52 20.77 21.81
C TRP A 391 13.02 20.82 22.14
N GLY A 392 12.55 21.93 22.72
CA GLY A 392 11.16 22.14 23.06
C GLY A 392 10.22 22.09 21.86
N MET A 393 10.69 22.51 20.68
CA MET A 393 9.98 22.34 19.41
C MET A 393 9.66 20.86 19.12
N VAL A 394 10.59 19.95 19.36
CA VAL A 394 10.35 18.51 19.13
C VAL A 394 9.28 17.97 20.08
N VAL A 395 9.31 18.40 21.35
CA VAL A 395 8.32 17.99 22.37
C VAL A 395 6.94 18.59 22.09
N HIS A 396 6.88 19.82 21.59
CA HIS A 396 5.63 20.44 21.12
C HIS A 396 5.00 19.59 20.02
N GLU A 397 5.74 19.28 18.96
CA GLU A 397 5.21 18.48 17.84
C GLU A 397 4.86 17.05 18.25
N LEU A 398 5.65 16.44 19.12
CA LEU A 398 5.33 15.13 19.69
C LEU A 398 4.02 15.17 20.50
N THR A 399 3.72 16.29 21.14
CA THR A 399 2.45 16.45 21.85
C THR A 399 1.28 16.39 20.88
N HIS A 400 1.37 16.96 19.69
CA HIS A 400 0.32 16.81 18.67
C HIS A 400 0.14 15.35 18.22
N VAL A 401 1.23 14.58 18.11
CA VAL A 401 1.15 13.13 17.83
C VAL A 401 0.38 12.38 18.93
N VAL A 402 0.59 12.74 20.20
CA VAL A 402 -0.13 12.15 21.35
C VAL A 402 -1.57 12.64 21.44
N GLN A 403 -1.82 13.91 21.14
CA GLN A 403 -3.17 14.51 21.17
C GLN A 403 -4.10 13.75 20.24
N ALA A 404 -3.66 13.53 18.99
CA ALA A 404 -4.39 12.81 17.94
C ALA A 404 -5.87 13.23 17.85
N TYR A 405 -6.15 14.53 18.02
CA TYR A 405 -7.50 15.05 18.05
C TYR A 405 -8.18 14.96 16.67
N PRO A 406 -9.50 14.69 16.62
CA PRO A 406 -10.27 14.91 15.40
C PRO A 406 -10.34 16.40 15.05
N ALA A 407 -10.71 16.71 13.81
CA ALA A 407 -10.95 18.09 13.39
C ALA A 407 -12.12 18.73 14.17
N GLY A 408 -12.04 20.04 14.42
CA GLY A 408 -13.14 20.83 15.00
C GLY A 408 -12.85 21.49 16.36
N GLY A 409 -11.74 21.14 17.03
CA GLY A 409 -11.30 21.83 18.24
C GLY A 409 -10.74 23.24 17.96
N PRO A 410 -10.84 24.20 18.90
CA PRO A 410 -10.26 25.53 18.73
C PRO A 410 -8.74 25.47 18.67
N GLY A 411 -8.16 25.90 17.55
CA GLY A 411 -6.71 25.82 17.30
C GLY A 411 -5.85 26.41 18.41
N TRP A 412 -6.24 27.57 18.97
CA TRP A 412 -5.48 28.21 20.05
C TRP A 412 -5.31 27.32 21.29
N LEU A 413 -6.31 26.50 21.62
CA LEU A 413 -6.25 25.60 22.76
C LEU A 413 -5.44 24.35 22.44
N VAL A 414 -5.54 23.84 21.21
CA VAL A 414 -4.77 22.69 20.73
C VAL A 414 -3.26 23.00 20.80
N GLU A 415 -2.87 24.13 20.22
CA GLU A 415 -1.51 24.68 20.28
C GLU A 415 -1.09 25.03 21.71
N GLY A 416 -2.00 25.64 22.48
CA GLY A 416 -1.73 26.02 23.87
C GLY A 416 -1.47 24.84 24.79
N ILE A 417 -2.16 23.70 24.61
CA ILE A 417 -1.89 22.46 25.35
C ILE A 417 -0.53 21.88 24.95
N ALA A 418 -0.18 21.90 23.66
CA ALA A 418 1.13 21.45 23.19
C ALA A 418 2.26 22.28 23.80
N ASP A 419 2.13 23.61 23.78
CA ASP A 419 3.11 24.48 24.42
C ASP A 419 3.06 24.43 25.94
N TYR A 420 1.92 24.12 26.58
CA TYR A 420 1.86 23.86 28.01
C TYR A 420 2.76 22.69 28.40
N ILE A 421 2.73 21.58 27.63
CA ILE A 421 3.65 20.47 27.84
C ILE A 421 5.10 20.93 27.66
N ARG A 422 5.40 21.66 26.57
CA ARG A 422 6.74 22.21 26.32
C ARG A 422 7.24 23.08 27.48
N ILE A 423 6.57 24.18 27.76
CA ILE A 423 7.13 25.23 28.63
C ILE A 423 6.92 24.94 30.12
N VAL A 424 5.91 24.15 30.51
CA VAL A 424 5.59 23.89 31.93
C VAL A 424 6.16 22.57 32.40
N LYS A 425 6.24 21.56 31.52
CA LYS A 425 6.65 20.21 31.91
C LYS A 425 8.06 19.87 31.42
N PHE A 426 8.42 20.24 30.20
CA PHE A 426 9.73 19.93 29.63
C PHE A 426 10.79 20.98 29.95
N GLU A 427 10.48 22.27 29.76
CA GLU A 427 11.42 23.39 29.93
C GLU A 427 10.89 24.44 30.92
N PRO A 428 10.59 24.08 32.19
CA PRO A 428 10.00 24.99 33.17
C PRO A 428 10.82 26.26 33.39
N GLU A 429 12.15 26.15 33.29
CA GLU A 429 13.13 27.22 33.49
C GLU A 429 13.38 28.07 32.23
N ALA A 430 12.79 27.73 31.09
CA ALA A 430 12.98 28.52 29.87
C ALA A 430 12.35 29.92 30.02
N PRO A 431 12.98 30.98 29.46
CA PRO A 431 12.44 32.33 29.51
C PRO A 431 11.02 32.40 28.95
N ARG A 432 10.10 32.95 29.76
CA ARG A 432 8.70 33.17 29.34
C ARG A 432 8.57 34.51 28.61
N PRO A 433 7.77 34.58 27.54
CA PRO A 433 7.52 35.86 26.87
C PRO A 433 6.85 36.82 27.85
N LYS A 434 7.23 38.10 27.80
CA LYS A 434 6.52 39.15 28.55
C LYS A 434 5.20 39.43 27.84
N LEU A 435 4.09 39.07 28.50
CA LEU A 435 2.77 39.37 28.00
C LEU A 435 2.41 40.84 28.29
N THR A 436 1.72 41.47 27.35
CA THR A 436 1.15 42.81 27.53
C THR A 436 -0.36 42.69 27.68
N ARG A 437 -1.03 43.77 28.10
CA ARG A 437 -2.51 43.82 28.16
C ARG A 437 -3.20 43.68 26.80
N LEU A 438 -2.46 43.71 25.69
CA LEU A 438 -2.98 43.46 24.34
C LEU A 438 -2.97 41.98 23.97
N ALA A 439 -2.34 41.12 24.76
CA ALA A 439 -2.33 39.68 24.52
C ALA A 439 -3.74 39.09 24.67
N SER A 440 -3.95 37.96 24.00
CA SER A 440 -5.18 37.17 24.07
C SER A 440 -4.86 35.71 24.32
N TYR A 441 -5.72 34.99 25.06
CA TYR A 441 -5.64 33.52 25.14
C TYR A 441 -5.75 32.87 23.75
N LYS A 442 -6.28 33.58 22.74
CA LYS A 442 -6.37 33.13 21.35
C LYS A 442 -5.06 33.26 20.58
N ASP A 443 -4.02 33.86 21.15
CA ASP A 443 -2.70 34.00 20.51
C ASP A 443 -1.93 32.67 20.43
N ALA A 444 -2.52 31.58 20.95
CA ALA A 444 -1.99 30.22 20.92
C ALA A 444 -0.64 30.08 21.65
N TYR A 445 0.02 28.93 21.47
CA TYR A 445 1.40 28.69 21.88
C TYR A 445 1.69 29.12 23.34
N LYS A 446 2.84 29.76 23.57
CA LYS A 446 3.33 30.18 24.89
C LYS A 446 2.34 31.09 25.63
N THR A 447 1.62 31.96 24.93
CA THR A 447 0.62 32.87 25.55
C THR A 447 -0.50 32.06 26.19
N THR A 448 -1.10 31.14 25.43
CA THR A 448 -2.14 30.26 25.96
C THR A 448 -1.57 29.31 27.02
N ALA A 449 -0.37 28.78 26.83
CA ALA A 449 0.26 27.86 27.78
C ALA A 449 0.50 28.50 29.16
N MET A 450 0.93 29.76 29.21
CA MET A 450 1.08 30.52 30.46
C MET A 450 -0.27 30.72 31.16
N PHE A 451 -1.34 30.96 30.40
CA PHE A 451 -2.69 31.05 30.94
C PHE A 451 -3.20 29.72 31.48
N LEU A 452 -2.99 28.61 30.75
CA LEU A 452 -3.31 27.27 31.23
C LEU A 452 -2.53 26.92 32.51
N GLU A 453 -1.25 27.31 32.59
CA GLU A 453 -0.44 27.16 33.80
C GLU A 453 -1.01 27.91 35.00
N TRP A 454 -1.43 29.16 34.80
CA TRP A 454 -2.06 29.95 35.86
C TRP A 454 -3.36 29.30 36.36
N ILE A 455 -4.20 28.80 35.46
CA ILE A 455 -5.45 28.11 35.83
C ILE A 455 -5.16 26.83 36.61
N GLU A 456 -4.25 25.99 36.11
CA GLU A 456 -3.83 24.75 36.76
C GLU A 456 -3.31 25.00 38.18
N LYS A 457 -2.57 26.09 38.40
CA LYS A 457 -1.99 26.43 39.71
C LYS A 457 -2.97 27.08 40.68
N GLN A 458 -3.86 27.96 40.19
CA GLN A 458 -4.57 28.91 41.05
C GLN A 458 -6.09 28.79 41.05
N ARG A 459 -6.68 28.02 40.11
CA ARG A 459 -8.13 28.03 39.89
C ARG A 459 -8.72 26.64 39.79
N ALA A 460 -8.22 25.81 38.88
CA ALA A 460 -8.79 24.49 38.59
C ALA A 460 -7.69 23.48 38.21
N PRO A 461 -7.02 22.88 39.21
CA PRO A 461 -6.09 21.78 38.96
C PRO A 461 -6.75 20.63 38.18
N GLY A 462 -6.08 20.16 37.14
CA GLY A 462 -6.56 19.11 36.22
C GLY A 462 -7.45 19.61 35.08
N LEU A 463 -7.59 20.93 34.88
CA LEU A 463 -8.34 21.50 33.75
C LEU A 463 -7.80 21.00 32.41
N VAL A 464 -6.49 21.04 32.19
CA VAL A 464 -5.83 20.67 30.93
C VAL A 464 -6.16 19.23 30.54
N VAL A 465 -6.14 18.31 31.51
CA VAL A 465 -6.49 16.89 31.29
C VAL A 465 -7.94 16.75 30.83
N LYS A 466 -8.87 17.47 31.47
CA LYS A 466 -10.30 17.43 31.11
C LYS A 466 -10.56 18.04 29.73
N MET A 467 -9.91 19.17 29.42
CA MET A 467 -10.00 19.81 28.11
C MET A 467 -9.44 18.89 27.01
N ASN A 468 -8.28 18.27 27.24
CA ASN A 468 -7.70 17.27 26.34
C ASN A 468 -8.67 16.10 26.09
N ALA A 469 -9.35 15.60 27.12
CA ALA A 469 -10.30 14.50 26.97
C ALA A 469 -11.48 14.85 26.07
N GLU A 470 -12.04 16.06 26.21
CA GLU A 470 -13.18 16.49 25.39
C GLU A 470 -12.76 16.88 23.97
N LEU A 471 -11.57 17.46 23.78
CA LEU A 471 -10.99 17.68 22.45
C LEU A 471 -10.78 16.34 21.72
N ARG A 472 -10.25 15.33 22.40
CA ARG A 472 -10.00 14.00 21.83
C ARG A 472 -11.27 13.27 21.43
N LYS A 473 -12.37 13.46 22.16
CA LYS A 473 -13.68 12.92 21.81
C LYS A 473 -14.39 13.72 20.70
N GLY A 474 -13.90 14.91 20.36
CA GLY A 474 -14.59 15.83 19.45
C GLY A 474 -15.84 16.49 20.06
N THR A 475 -15.93 16.56 21.39
CA THR A 475 -17.11 17.05 22.15
C THR A 475 -16.84 18.36 22.87
N TYR A 476 -15.71 19.02 22.60
CA TYR A 476 -15.37 20.32 23.18
C TYR A 476 -16.46 21.37 22.88
N ARG A 477 -16.78 22.17 23.91
CA ARG A 477 -17.67 23.34 23.83
C ARG A 477 -17.20 24.42 24.82
N ASP A 478 -17.44 25.70 24.50
CA ASP A 478 -16.94 26.81 25.32
C ASP A 478 -17.56 26.86 26.74
N GLU A 479 -18.75 26.28 26.93
CA GLU A 479 -19.40 26.18 28.24
C GLU A 479 -18.60 25.32 29.23
N LEU A 480 -17.72 24.44 28.73
CA LEU A 480 -16.88 23.58 29.56
C LEU A 480 -15.96 24.40 30.49
N TRP A 481 -15.54 25.59 30.07
CA TRP A 481 -14.79 26.52 30.93
C TRP A 481 -15.60 26.87 32.17
N LYS A 482 -16.87 27.22 31.99
CA LYS A 482 -17.76 27.60 33.09
C LYS A 482 -18.14 26.41 33.95
N GLU A 483 -18.33 25.24 33.36
CA GLU A 483 -18.63 24.00 34.11
C GLU A 483 -17.46 23.56 34.99
N LEU A 484 -16.23 23.72 34.51
CA LEU A 484 -15.04 23.28 35.22
C LEU A 484 -14.49 24.32 36.21
N THR A 485 -14.78 25.60 36.01
CA THR A 485 -14.17 26.69 36.79
C THR A 485 -15.17 27.66 37.43
N GLY A 486 -16.45 27.59 37.07
CA GLY A 486 -17.47 28.57 37.43
C GLY A 486 -17.45 29.87 36.61
N LYS A 487 -16.48 30.05 35.69
CA LYS A 487 -16.28 31.26 34.89
C LYS A 487 -16.10 30.97 33.41
N THR A 488 -16.48 31.91 32.56
CA THR A 488 -16.18 31.80 31.12
C THR A 488 -14.67 31.97 30.87
N VAL A 489 -14.20 31.52 29.70
CA VAL A 489 -12.79 31.69 29.32
C VAL A 489 -12.36 33.17 29.29
N ASP A 490 -13.26 34.06 28.86
CA ASP A 490 -13.01 35.51 28.83
C ASP A 490 -12.88 36.10 30.24
N GLU A 491 -13.72 35.68 31.18
CA GLU A 491 -13.63 36.10 32.59
C GLU A 491 -12.33 35.60 33.23
N LEU A 492 -11.93 34.35 32.94
CA LEU A 492 -10.66 33.80 33.42
C LEU A 492 -9.46 34.54 32.82
N TRP A 493 -9.51 34.89 31.54
CA TRP A 493 -8.45 35.65 30.88
C TRP A 493 -8.30 37.04 31.49
N ALA A 494 -9.41 37.75 31.73
CA ALA A 494 -9.38 39.05 32.39
C ALA A 494 -8.68 38.98 33.76
N LEU A 495 -8.99 37.94 34.56
CA LEU A 495 -8.33 37.70 35.84
C LEU A 495 -6.83 37.36 35.70
N PHE A 496 -6.44 36.62 34.67
CA PHE A 496 -5.04 36.33 34.40
C PHE A 496 -4.26 37.60 34.02
N VAL A 497 -4.85 38.46 33.19
CA VAL A 497 -4.23 39.74 32.79
C VAL A 497 -4.01 40.67 33.97
N GLU A 498 -4.85 40.62 35.01
CA GLU A 498 -4.64 41.36 36.27
C GLU A 498 -3.42 40.88 37.07
N THR A 499 -2.89 39.68 36.78
CA THR A 499 -1.70 39.13 37.44
C THR A 499 -0.38 39.40 36.70
N LEU A 500 -0.45 39.98 35.49
CA LEU A 500 0.69 40.41 34.68
C LEU A 500 1.22 41.76 35.15
#